data_AF-A0A7Z0ED57-F1
#
_entry.id   AF-A0A7Z0ED57-F1
#
_cell.length_a   1.000
_cell.length_b   1.000
_cell.length_c   1.000
_cell.angle_alpha   90.00
_cell.angle_beta   90.00
_cell.angle_gamma   90.00
#
_symmetry.space_group_name_H-M   'P 1'
#
loop_
_entity.id
_entity.type
_entity.pdbx_description
1 polymer ?
#
loop_
_entity_poly.entity_id
_entity_poly.type
_entity_poly.pdbx_seq_one_letter_code
_entity_poly.pdbx_strand_id
1 'polypeptide(L)' 'MKIVTFIVAFAIFVFGLWLFGLAFAVDAWQAAIFFGGIIAVSLAVFIPVQVLRD' A
#
# COMPACT_ATOMS: atom_id res chain seq x y z
N MET A 1 0.92 -12.44 16.94
CA MET A 1 1.92 -12.49 15.85
C MET A 1 2.19 -11.09 15.29
N LYS A 2 2.63 -10.14 16.14
CA LYS A 2 2.73 -8.72 15.76
C LYS A 2 3.72 -8.48 14.59
N ILE A 3 4.78 -9.29 14.53
CA ILE A 3 5.77 -9.27 13.44
C ILE A 3 5.16 -9.61 12.08
N VAL A 4 4.24 -10.59 12.01
CA VAL A 4 3.63 -11.02 10.74
C VAL A 4 2.73 -9.91 10.20
N THR A 5 1.90 -9.31 11.06
CA THR A 5 1.05 -8.18 10.69
C THR A 5 1.88 -6.97 10.23
N PHE A 6 3.01 -6.71 10.89
CA PHE A 6 3.94 -5.66 10.47
C PHE A 6 4.54 -5.95 9.08
N ILE A 7 5.01 -7.18 8.84
CA ILE A 7 5.56 -7.58 7.54
C ILE A 7 4.52 -7.44 6.43
N VAL A 8 3.27 -7.83 6.69
CA VAL A 8 2.17 -7.67 5.73
C VAL A 8 1.88 -6.19 5.46
N ALA A 9 1.78 -5.36 6.51
CA ALA A 9 1.57 -3.92 6.33
C ALA A 9 2.72 -3.26 5.55
N PHE A 10 3.96 -3.66 5.81
CA PHE A 10 5.13 -3.17 5.10
C PHE A 10 5.13 -3.60 3.63
N ALA A 11 4.76 -4.85 3.33
CA ALA A 11 4.64 -5.32 1.94
C ALA A 11 3.58 -4.53 1.17
N ILE A 12 2.42 -4.27 1.79
CA ILE A 12 1.35 -3.45 1.19
C ILE A 12 1.83 -2.01 0.96
N PHE A 13 2.61 -1.45 1.90
CA PHE A 13 3.19 -0.11 1.75
C PHE A 13 4.13 -0.03 0.54
N VAL A 14 5.09 -0.96 0.44
CA VAL A 14 6.05 -1.01 -0.66
C VAL A 14 5.33 -1.21 -2.00
N PHE A 15 4.32 -2.07 -2.03
CA PHE A 15 3.47 -2.25 -3.20
C PHE A 15 2.76 -0.95 -3.61
N GLY A 16 2.18 -0.22 -2.66
CA GLY A 16 1.56 1.08 -2.93
C GLY A 16 2.54 2.11 -3.51
N LEU A 17 3.76 2.18 -2.99
CA LEU A 17 4.82 3.04 -3.54
C LEU A 17 5.22 2.63 -4.96
N TRP A 18 5.32 1.32 -5.22
CA TRP A 18 5.61 0.82 -6.57
C TRP A 18 4.50 1.18 -7.56
N LEU A 19 3.22 1.10 -7.16
CA LEU A 19 2.09 1.50 -8.01
C LEU A 19 2.17 2.97 -8.43
N PHE A 20 2.65 3.87 -7.57
CA PHE A 20 2.83 5.28 -7.95
C PHE A 20 3.84 5.46 -9.08
N GLY A 21 4.97 4.75 -9.04
CA GLY A 21 5.94 4.76 -10.14
C GLY A 21 5.38 4.10 -11.40
N LEU A 22 4.70 2.96 -11.24
CA LEU A 22 4.10 2.21 -12.34
C LEU A 22 3.05 3.03 -13.08
N ALA A 23 2.26 3.85 -12.39
CA ALA A 23 1.21 4.68 -12.98
C ALA A 23 1.72 5.60 -14.10
N PHE A 24 2.99 6.00 -14.07
CA PHE A 24 3.62 6.85 -15.09
C PHE A 24 4.41 6.05 -16.14
N ALA A 25 4.50 4.73 -16.01
CA ALA A 25 5.26 3.85 -16.89
C ALA A 25 4.38 2.99 -17.81
N VAL A 26 3.05 3.06 -17.67
CA VAL A 26 2.09 2.24 -18.44
C VAL A 26 1.28 3.08 -19.41
N ASP A 27 0.87 2.46 -20.52
CA ASP A 27 0.14 3.13 -21.60
C ASP A 27 -1.36 3.33 -21.30
N ALA A 28 -1.92 2.58 -20.33
CA ALA A 28 -3.33 2.65 -19.95
C ALA A 28 -3.53 2.43 -18.45
N TRP A 29 -4.69 2.84 -17.93
CA TRP A 29 -5.10 2.69 -16.53
C TRP A 29 -4.29 3.50 -15.50
N GLN A 30 -3.57 4.53 -15.95
CA GLN A 30 -2.69 5.36 -15.09
C GLN A 30 -3.44 5.88 -13.86
N ALA A 31 -4.64 6.42 -14.05
CA ALA A 31 -5.47 6.93 -12.96
C ALA A 31 -5.84 5.82 -11.95
N ALA A 32 -6.33 4.67 -12.43
CA ALA A 32 -6.72 3.56 -11.56
C ALA A 32 -5.52 3.01 -10.77
N ILE A 33 -4.36 2.91 -11.40
CA ILE A 33 -3.12 2.45 -10.75
C ILE A 33 -2.64 3.46 -9.72
N PHE A 34 -2.66 4.75 -10.05
CA PHE A 34 -2.29 5.82 -9.12
C PHE A 34 -3.20 5.84 -7.88
N PHE A 35 -4.53 5.83 -8.08
CA PHE A 35 -5.47 5.77 -6.97
C PHE A 35 -5.40 4.43 -6.21
N GLY A 36 -5.07 3.33 -6.87
CA GLY A 36 -4.75 2.05 -6.24
C GLY A 36 -3.56 2.15 -5.29
N GLY A 37 -2.51 2.89 -5.68
CA GLY A 37 -1.37 3.22 -4.82
C GLY A 37 -1.78 3.99 -3.56
N ILE A 38 -2.69 4.97 -3.69
CA ILE A 38 -3.23 5.72 -2.54
C ILE A 38 -3.94 4.77 -1.58
N ILE A 39 -4.85 3.94 -2.09
CA ILE A 39 -5.60 2.98 -1.27
C ILE A 39 -4.65 2.00 -0.57
N ALA A 40 -3.66 1.46 -1.28
CA ALA A 40 -2.67 0.55 -0.71
C ALA A 40 -1.87 1.21 0.43
N VAL A 41 -1.34 2.41 0.22
CA VAL A 41 -0.59 3.14 1.25
C VAL A 41 -1.48 3.49 2.45
N SER A 42 -2.72 3.95 2.22
CA SER A 42 -3.67 4.22 3.30
C SER A 42 -3.98 2.98 4.14
N LEU A 43 -4.18 1.82 3.49
CA LEU A 43 -4.41 0.55 4.19
C LEU A 43 -3.18 0.09 4.97
N ALA A 44 -1.98 0.25 4.41
CA ALA A 44 -0.74 -0.09 5.10
C ALA A 44 -0.53 0.70 6.39
N VAL A 45 -0.97 1.96 6.44
CA VAL A 45 -0.93 2.80 7.66
C VAL A 45 -2.09 2.46 8.61
N PHE A 46 -3.27 2.14 8.08
CA PHE A 46 -4.43 1.75 8.89
C PHE A 46 -4.16 0.50 9.74
N ILE A 47 -3.53 -0.53 9.17
CA ILE A 47 -3.24 -1.80 9.85
C ILE A 47 -2.50 -1.60 11.19
N PRO A 48 -1.34 -0.93 11.27
CA PRO A 48 -0.65 -0.74 12.53
C PRO A 48 -1.38 0.17 13.51
N VAL A 49 -2.08 1.20 13.01
CA VAL A 49 -2.77 2.19 13.86
C VAL A 49 -4.02 1.61 14.54
N GLN A 50 -4.72 0.70 13.87
CA GLN A 50 -6.02 0.19 14.33
C GLN A 50 -5.99 -1.29 14.72
N VAL A 51 -5.12 -2.11 14.10
CA VAL A 51 -5.09 -3.58 14.30
C VAL A 51 -3.92 -4.03 15.18
N LEU A 52 -2.82 -3.27 15.23
CA LEU A 52 -1.67 -3.53 16.11
C LEU A 52 -1.66 -2.66 17.37
N ARG A 53 -2.68 -1.83 17.57
CA ARG A 53 -2.90 -1.17 18.86
C ARG A 53 -3.23 -2.28 19.87
N ASP A 54 -2.53 -2.25 21.01
CA ASP A 54 -2.49 -3.27 22.08
C ASP A 54 -1.35 -4.30 21.91
#